data_AF-A0A1F5YC65-F1
#
_entry.id   AF-A0A1F5YC65-F1
#
_cell.length_a   1.000
_cell.length_b   1.000
_cell.length_c   1.000
_cell.angle_alpha   90.00
_cell.angle_beta   90.00
_cell.angle_gamma   90.00
#
_symmetry.space_group_name_H-M   'P 1'
#
loop_
_entity.id
_entity.type
_entity.pdbx_description
1 polymer ?
#
loop_
_entity_poly.entity_id
_entity_poly.type
_entity_poly.pdbx_seq_one_letter_code
_entity_poly.pdbx_strand_id
1 'polypeptide(L)'
;MRSWSILFPDLEGLEGFLCSKGRPSIPEALDPWLEPPFVDAASGRLKGLFKERLLPEKLERAYFGVEFCQRLIPDGDSLRKAISMVREACLSFSFVTPPVTDSGIEELRSRFTLLERESGCSNGIEVVVNDWGTLRLIRKEFPGLQPVFGRMMNKMIRDPRVTPYYATSKAPPDGLLAVQQSSLSNPAFQRALLEWGVGRHEFDNLIQGLRLEPDGESALSVYIPYGYVATGRVCMPGSFGLPKALKFTEYMGCQKECQSYTLRLRNTQSPFTNRDLELIQRGNTIFYPHTLAMLEAVLEGESSSAVDRIVYQPNLPM
;
A
#
# COMPACT_ATOMS: atom_id res chain seq x y z
N MET A 1 16.56 -4.86 -13.97
CA MET A 1 15.21 -5.46 -14.08
C MET A 1 14.52 -5.23 -12.73
N ARG A 2 13.25 -4.83 -12.72
CA ARG A 2 12.54 -4.51 -11.47
C ARG A 2 12.18 -5.80 -10.71
N SER A 3 12.38 -5.77 -9.40
CA SER A 3 11.92 -6.82 -8.49
C SER A 3 10.41 -6.76 -8.32
N TRP A 4 9.80 -7.90 -8.04
CA TRP A 4 8.37 -8.00 -7.80
C TRP A 4 8.07 -8.55 -6.42
N SER A 5 7.11 -7.93 -5.78
CA SER A 5 6.61 -8.30 -4.46
C SER A 5 5.09 -8.36 -4.48
N ILE A 6 4.52 -9.14 -3.57
CA ILE A 6 3.07 -9.26 -3.41
C ILE A 6 2.69 -9.03 -1.95
N LEU A 7 1.60 -8.30 -1.73
CA LEU A 7 1.09 -7.98 -0.39
C LEU A 7 -0.14 -8.84 -0.04
N PHE A 8 -0.03 -9.54 1.08
CA PHE A 8 -1.10 -10.33 1.67
C PHE A 8 -1.57 -9.70 2.99
N PRO A 9 -2.86 -9.37 3.13
CA PRO A 9 -3.39 -8.80 4.37
C PRO A 9 -3.57 -9.86 5.47
N ASP A 10 -3.68 -11.14 5.10
CA ASP A 10 -3.97 -12.25 5.99
C ASP A 10 -3.33 -13.57 5.52
N LEU A 11 -3.42 -14.59 6.37
CA LEU A 11 -2.87 -15.91 6.10
C LEU A 11 -3.60 -16.63 4.97
N GLU A 12 -4.92 -16.48 4.86
CA GLU A 12 -5.71 -17.18 3.85
C GLU A 12 -5.25 -16.80 2.43
N GLY A 13 -5.03 -15.50 2.19
CA GLY A 13 -4.48 -15.02 0.93
C GLY A 13 -3.07 -15.54 0.64
N LEU A 14 -2.20 -15.59 1.66
CA LEU A 14 -0.83 -16.11 1.52
C LEU A 14 -0.82 -17.63 1.25
N GLU A 15 -1.62 -18.39 1.99
CA GLU A 15 -1.79 -19.84 1.84
C GLU A 15 -2.32 -20.17 0.45
N GLY A 16 -3.40 -19.53 0.02
CA GLY A 16 -3.97 -19.73 -1.31
C GLY A 16 -2.96 -19.46 -2.43
N PHE A 17 -2.17 -18.41 -2.28
CA PHE A 17 -1.12 -18.05 -3.24
C PHE A 17 0.03 -19.07 -3.30
N LEU A 18 0.51 -19.54 -2.15
CA LEU A 18 1.62 -20.51 -2.13
C LEU A 18 1.15 -21.89 -2.61
N CYS A 19 -0.08 -22.29 -2.30
CA CYS A 19 -0.70 -23.51 -2.81
C CYS A 19 -0.88 -23.50 -4.35
N SER A 20 -1.05 -22.33 -4.99
CA SER A 20 -1.10 -22.21 -6.46
C SER A 20 0.29 -22.29 -7.12
N LYS A 21 1.32 -22.75 -6.40
CA LYS A 21 2.74 -22.77 -6.80
C LYS A 21 3.30 -21.39 -7.12
N GLY A 22 2.83 -20.37 -6.39
CA GLY A 22 3.33 -19.00 -6.55
C GLY A 22 2.99 -18.37 -7.89
N ARG A 23 2.03 -18.94 -8.64
CA ARG A 23 1.40 -18.24 -9.77
C ARG A 23 0.32 -17.36 -9.16
N PRO A 24 0.44 -16.02 -9.24
CA PRO A 24 -0.65 -15.17 -8.80
C PRO A 24 -1.88 -15.57 -9.61
N SER A 25 -2.94 -15.96 -8.92
CA SER A 25 -4.24 -16.10 -9.55
C SER A 25 -4.55 -14.71 -10.09
N ILE A 26 -4.50 -14.53 -11.41
CA ILE A 26 -5.00 -13.30 -12.03
C ILE A 26 -6.41 -13.16 -11.50
N PRO A 27 -6.72 -12.10 -10.73
CA PRO A 27 -8.08 -11.93 -10.27
C PRO A 27 -8.99 -11.93 -11.51
N GLU A 28 -9.98 -12.82 -11.57
CA GLU A 28 -10.92 -12.86 -12.71
C GLU A 28 -11.65 -11.51 -12.89
N ALA A 29 -11.64 -10.68 -11.85
CA ALA A 29 -11.83 -9.24 -11.84
C ALA A 29 -10.91 -8.63 -10.75
N LEU A 30 -10.43 -7.39 -10.91
CA LEU A 30 -9.82 -6.62 -9.81
C LEU A 30 -10.82 -6.58 -8.67
N ASP A 31 -10.65 -7.39 -7.62
CA ASP A 31 -11.63 -7.58 -6.53
C ASP A 31 -13.07 -7.97 -7.01
N PRO A 32 -13.69 -9.05 -6.52
CA PRO A 32 -15.08 -9.41 -6.88
C PRO A 32 -16.10 -8.30 -6.63
N TRP A 33 -15.76 -7.26 -5.86
CA TRP A 33 -16.59 -6.10 -5.59
C TRP A 33 -16.47 -4.94 -6.60
N LEU A 34 -15.64 -5.05 -7.65
CA LEU A 34 -15.58 -4.07 -8.75
C LEU A 34 -16.40 -4.57 -9.94
N GLU A 35 -17.64 -4.12 -10.03
CA GLU A 35 -18.49 -4.33 -11.20
C GLU A 35 -18.29 -3.20 -12.23
N PRO A 36 -18.74 -3.39 -13.49
CA PRO A 36 -18.65 -2.39 -14.55
C PRO A 36 -19.19 -1.01 -14.12
N PRO A 37 -18.53 0.10 -14.53
CA PRO A 37 -17.66 0.24 -15.71
C PRO A 37 -16.17 -0.02 -15.49
N PHE A 38 -15.75 -0.50 -14.33
CA PHE A 38 -14.34 -0.89 -14.08
C PHE A 38 -13.84 -2.01 -15.00
N VAL A 39 -14.74 -2.85 -15.51
CA VAL A 39 -14.44 -4.18 -16.08
C VAL A 39 -14.90 -4.33 -17.54
N ASP A 40 -15.85 -3.55 -18.07
CA ASP A 40 -16.55 -4.02 -19.29
C ASP A 40 -15.90 -3.77 -20.66
N ALA A 41 -14.92 -2.88 -20.78
CA ALA A 41 -14.06 -2.80 -21.98
C ALA A 41 -12.59 -3.05 -21.66
N ALA A 42 -12.21 -2.80 -20.39
CA ALA A 42 -10.86 -2.93 -19.90
C ALA A 42 -10.55 -4.31 -19.31
N SER A 43 -11.51 -5.16 -18.92
CA SER A 43 -11.18 -6.45 -18.29
C SER A 43 -10.49 -7.42 -19.22
N GLY A 44 -10.85 -7.47 -20.51
CA GLY A 44 -10.11 -8.26 -21.50
C GLY A 44 -8.67 -7.77 -21.65
N ARG A 45 -8.46 -6.45 -21.70
CA ARG A 45 -7.13 -5.81 -21.80
C ARG A 45 -6.33 -5.86 -20.49
N LEU A 46 -6.96 -5.70 -19.32
CA LEU A 46 -6.36 -5.85 -18.00
C LEU A 46 -6.00 -7.32 -17.77
N LYS A 47 -6.88 -8.28 -18.10
CA LYS A 47 -6.55 -9.71 -18.05
C LYS A 47 -5.39 -10.03 -18.98
N GLY A 48 -5.39 -9.50 -20.21
CA GLY A 48 -4.27 -9.58 -21.14
C GLY A 48 -2.99 -8.98 -20.55
N LEU A 49 -3.04 -7.74 -20.07
CA LEU A 49 -1.92 -7.04 -19.43
C LEU A 49 -1.41 -7.82 -18.20
N PHE A 50 -2.29 -8.33 -17.34
CA PHE A 50 -1.90 -9.12 -16.18
C PHE A 50 -1.27 -10.45 -16.60
N LYS A 51 -1.88 -11.16 -17.55
CA LYS A 51 -1.42 -12.47 -18.04
C LYS A 51 -0.14 -12.40 -18.88
N GLU A 52 0.02 -11.34 -19.67
CA GLU A 52 1.11 -11.16 -20.63
C GLU A 52 2.24 -10.27 -20.10
N ARG A 53 1.96 -9.35 -19.17
CA ARG A 53 2.89 -8.27 -18.77
C ARG A 53 3.02 -7.96 -17.26
N LEU A 54 2.06 -8.30 -16.37
CA LEU A 54 2.18 -8.02 -14.92
C LEU A 54 2.42 -9.23 -14.01
N LEU A 55 2.14 -10.47 -14.42
CA LEU A 55 2.49 -11.60 -13.56
C LEU A 55 4.01 -11.79 -13.62
N PRO A 56 4.74 -11.55 -12.52
CA PRO A 56 6.17 -11.78 -12.54
C PRO A 56 6.45 -13.27 -12.75
N GLU A 57 7.42 -13.58 -13.61
CA GLU A 57 7.93 -14.95 -13.75
C GLU A 57 8.53 -15.45 -12.42
N LYS A 58 8.98 -14.52 -11.56
CA LYS A 58 9.53 -14.79 -10.24
C LYS A 58 9.22 -13.68 -9.25
N LEU A 59 8.63 -14.04 -8.11
CA LEU A 59 8.54 -13.16 -6.95
C LEU A 59 9.81 -13.28 -6.11
N GLU A 60 10.22 -12.16 -5.52
CA GLU A 60 11.40 -12.10 -4.65
C GLU A 60 11.03 -11.96 -3.17
N ARG A 61 9.83 -11.42 -2.89
CA ARG A 61 9.46 -10.98 -1.54
C ARG A 61 7.95 -11.00 -1.34
N ALA A 62 7.54 -11.48 -0.18
CA ALA A 62 6.17 -11.42 0.31
C ALA A 62 6.05 -10.32 1.36
N TYR A 63 5.09 -9.43 1.15
CA TYR A 63 4.65 -8.46 2.14
C TYR A 63 3.47 -9.06 2.90
N PHE A 64 3.44 -8.87 4.22
CA PHE A 64 2.39 -9.41 5.08
C PHE A 64 1.97 -8.39 6.13
N GLY A 65 0.66 -8.24 6.33
CA GLY A 65 0.07 -7.30 7.28
C GLY A 65 -0.72 -6.20 6.59
N VAL A 66 -1.01 -5.14 7.34
CA VAL A 66 -2.01 -4.15 6.98
C VAL A 66 -1.46 -2.74 7.06
N GLU A 67 -1.81 -1.89 6.10
CA GLU A 67 -1.22 -0.55 5.96
C GLU A 67 -2.00 0.54 6.69
N PHE A 68 -3.29 0.33 6.96
CA PHE A 68 -4.18 1.45 7.28
C PHE A 68 -4.86 1.37 8.65
N CYS A 69 -5.07 0.16 9.20
CA CYS A 69 -5.90 -0.03 10.38
C CYS A 69 -5.18 -0.82 11.49
N GLN A 70 -4.91 -0.17 12.63
CA GLN A 70 -4.30 -0.83 13.79
C GLN A 70 -5.09 -2.05 14.31
N ARG A 71 -6.41 -2.11 14.05
CA ARG A 71 -7.27 -3.21 14.52
C ARG A 71 -7.13 -4.49 13.70
N LEU A 72 -6.42 -4.41 12.58
CA LEU A 72 -6.17 -5.51 11.67
C LEU A 72 -4.70 -5.95 11.71
N ILE A 73 -3.90 -5.43 12.64
CA ILE A 73 -2.54 -5.92 12.88
C ILE A 73 -2.62 -7.44 13.14
N PRO A 74 -1.87 -8.27 12.39
CA PRO A 74 -1.86 -9.70 12.61
C PRO A 74 -1.39 -10.06 14.03
N ASP A 75 -2.01 -11.07 14.62
CA ASP A 75 -1.52 -11.63 15.87
C ASP A 75 -0.19 -12.38 15.68
N GLY A 76 0.46 -12.71 16.81
CA GLY A 76 1.78 -13.34 16.79
C GLY A 76 1.78 -14.74 16.17
N ASP A 77 0.68 -15.50 16.28
CA ASP A 77 0.56 -16.84 15.68
C ASP A 77 0.47 -16.74 14.16
N SER A 78 -0.35 -15.83 13.66
CA SER A 78 -0.50 -15.54 12.24
C SER A 78 0.83 -15.08 11.64
N LEU A 79 1.54 -14.20 12.36
CA LEU A 79 2.84 -13.71 11.93
C LEU A 79 3.89 -14.83 11.86
N ARG A 80 3.96 -15.74 12.85
CA ARG A 80 4.87 -16.91 12.81
C ARG A 80 4.61 -17.81 11.62
N LYS A 81 3.34 -18.15 11.39
CA LYS A 81 2.94 -18.99 10.25
C LYS A 81 3.34 -18.35 8.93
N ALA A 82 3.05 -17.06 8.75
CA ALA A 82 3.41 -16.32 7.55
C ALA A 82 4.93 -16.36 7.29
N ILE A 83 5.74 -16.14 8.33
CA ILE A 83 7.20 -16.21 8.22
C ILE A 83 7.66 -17.62 7.82
N SER A 84 7.12 -18.68 8.44
CA SER A 84 7.48 -20.07 8.10
C SER A 84 7.18 -20.36 6.63
N MET A 85 5.98 -20.02 6.18
CA MET A 85 5.54 -20.26 4.81
C MET A 85 6.38 -19.50 3.77
N VAL A 86 6.67 -18.22 4.04
CA VAL A 86 7.50 -17.39 3.17
C VAL A 86 8.93 -17.93 3.09
N ARG A 87 9.45 -18.43 4.21
CA ARG A 87 10.77 -19.07 4.30
C ARG A 87 10.83 -20.38 3.51
N GLU A 88 9.82 -21.23 3.66
CA GLU A 88 9.68 -22.48 2.90
C GLU A 88 9.57 -22.23 1.39
N ALA A 89 8.95 -21.11 1.00
CA ALA A 89 8.89 -20.65 -0.38
C ALA A 89 10.17 -19.95 -0.87
N CYS A 90 11.22 -19.85 -0.03
CA CYS A 90 12.47 -19.15 -0.32
C CYS A 90 12.29 -17.68 -0.75
N LEU A 91 11.29 -17.00 -0.19
CA LEU A 91 11.01 -15.58 -0.42
C LEU A 91 11.57 -14.72 0.71
N SER A 92 11.85 -13.45 0.42
CA SER A 92 12.12 -12.47 1.47
C SER A 92 10.81 -12.01 2.14
N PHE A 93 10.89 -11.53 3.38
CA PHE A 93 9.71 -11.14 4.18
C PHE A 93 9.70 -9.65 4.53
N SER A 94 8.57 -8.99 4.30
CA SER A 94 8.31 -7.62 4.74
C SER A 94 7.05 -7.57 5.59
N PHE A 95 7.14 -7.04 6.80
CA PHE A 95 5.98 -6.82 7.67
C PHE A 95 5.44 -5.40 7.50
N VAL A 96 4.14 -5.28 7.26
CA VAL A 96 3.50 -4.00 6.97
C VAL A 96 2.70 -3.53 8.18
N THR A 97 2.97 -2.29 8.61
CA THR A 97 2.37 -1.71 9.80
C THR A 97 1.48 -0.51 9.48
N PRO A 98 0.33 -0.37 10.16
CA PRO A 98 -0.50 0.82 10.03
C PRO A 98 -0.03 1.93 10.97
N PRO A 99 -0.51 3.17 10.81
CA PRO A 99 -0.40 4.15 11.87
C PRO A 99 -1.11 3.67 13.14
N VAL A 100 -0.42 3.76 14.28
CA VAL A 100 -0.92 3.26 15.56
C VAL A 100 -0.99 4.34 16.65
N THR A 101 -1.85 4.08 17.63
CA THR A 101 -1.88 4.76 18.94
C THR A 101 -0.85 4.15 19.90
N ASP A 102 -0.68 4.73 21.09
CA ASP A 102 0.23 4.20 22.12
C ASP A 102 -0.04 2.73 22.46
N SER A 103 -1.31 2.32 22.53
CA SER A 103 -1.65 0.90 22.74
C SER A 103 -1.23 0.02 21.56
N GLY A 104 -1.29 0.56 20.34
CA GLY A 104 -0.82 -0.16 19.15
C GLY A 104 0.71 -0.22 19.09
N ILE A 105 1.44 0.76 19.64
CA ILE A 105 2.90 0.69 19.81
C ILE A 105 3.28 -0.46 20.74
N GLU A 106 2.57 -0.65 21.86
CA GLU A 106 2.77 -1.81 22.75
C GLU A 106 2.52 -3.13 22.02
N GLU A 107 1.46 -3.19 21.20
CA GLU A 107 1.18 -4.35 20.38
C GLU A 107 2.31 -4.62 19.38
N LEU A 108 2.74 -3.60 18.62
CA LEU A 108 3.83 -3.71 17.65
C LEU A 108 5.15 -4.14 18.29
N ARG A 109 5.47 -3.66 19.52
CA ARG A 109 6.67 -4.08 20.24
C ARG A 109 6.73 -5.60 20.41
N SER A 110 5.60 -6.22 20.76
CA SER A 110 5.54 -7.69 20.88
C SER A 110 5.73 -8.39 19.53
N ARG A 111 5.23 -7.80 18.43
CA ARG A 111 5.41 -8.35 17.07
C ARG A 111 6.86 -8.20 16.60
N PHE A 112 7.49 -7.06 16.88
CA PHE A 112 8.89 -6.81 16.52
C PHE A 112 9.86 -7.68 17.30
N THR A 113 9.59 -7.94 18.58
CA THR A 113 10.34 -8.92 19.38
C THR A 113 10.31 -10.30 18.73
N LEU A 114 9.16 -10.68 18.15
CA LEU A 114 9.04 -11.92 17.40
C LEU A 114 9.84 -11.88 16.10
N LEU A 115 9.68 -10.82 15.30
CA LEU A 115 10.39 -10.67 14.03
C LEU A 115 11.91 -10.71 14.22
N GLU A 116 12.45 -10.03 15.24
CA GLU A 116 13.89 -9.99 15.48
C GLU A 116 14.46 -11.35 15.92
N ARG A 117 13.65 -12.18 16.61
CA ARG A 117 14.03 -13.57 16.90
C ARG A 117 14.09 -14.42 15.64
N GLU A 118 13.19 -14.17 14.69
CA GLU A 118 13.12 -14.90 13.42
C GLU A 118 14.09 -14.34 12.35
N SER A 119 14.62 -13.12 12.53
CA SER A 119 15.45 -12.44 11.52
C SER A 119 16.88 -13.00 11.40
N GLY A 120 17.34 -13.80 12.36
CA GLY A 120 18.67 -14.42 12.37
C GLY A 120 18.94 -15.42 11.23
N CYS A 121 17.97 -15.69 10.36
CA CYS A 121 18.06 -16.71 9.30
C CYS A 121 17.81 -16.19 7.86
N SER A 122 17.67 -14.88 7.64
CA SER A 122 17.38 -14.29 6.32
C SER A 122 18.09 -12.95 6.07
N ASN A 123 18.01 -12.39 4.85
CA ASN A 123 18.55 -11.09 4.42
C ASN A 123 17.90 -9.86 5.12
N GLY A 124 17.67 -9.93 6.43
CA GLY A 124 16.92 -8.94 7.20
C GLY A 124 15.41 -9.01 6.94
N ILE A 125 14.63 -8.72 7.98
CA ILE A 125 13.17 -8.52 7.83
C ILE A 125 12.93 -7.02 7.64
N GLU A 126 12.28 -6.68 6.53
CA GLU A 126 11.84 -5.30 6.29
C GLU A 126 10.57 -5.03 7.11
N VAL A 127 10.44 -3.83 7.66
CA VAL A 127 9.21 -3.35 8.31
C VAL A 127 8.78 -2.06 7.65
N VAL A 128 7.66 -2.09 6.93
CA VAL A 128 7.05 -0.91 6.32
C VAL A 128 6.37 -0.09 7.40
N VAL A 129 6.90 1.09 7.66
CA VAL A 129 6.41 2.01 8.69
C VAL A 129 5.54 3.11 8.08
N ASN A 130 4.31 3.24 8.58
CA ASN A 130 3.35 4.26 8.14
C ASN A 130 3.11 5.37 9.19
N ASP A 131 3.92 5.41 10.26
CA ASP A 131 3.97 6.49 11.23
C ASP A 131 5.35 6.66 11.87
N TRP A 132 5.60 7.83 12.47
CA TRP A 132 6.87 8.19 13.09
C TRP A 132 7.14 7.48 14.42
N GLY A 133 6.09 7.11 15.16
CA GLY A 133 6.19 6.37 16.42
C GLY A 133 6.75 4.97 16.19
N THR A 134 6.24 4.27 15.18
CA THR A 134 6.73 2.95 14.76
C THR A 134 8.17 3.01 14.27
N LEU A 135 8.54 4.01 13.45
CA LEU A 135 9.94 4.21 13.04
C LEU A 135 10.85 4.42 14.26
N ARG A 136 10.43 5.26 15.21
CA ARG A 136 11.18 5.52 16.44
C ARG A 136 11.32 4.26 17.29
N LEU A 137 10.29 3.41 17.37
CA LEU A 137 10.30 2.15 18.11
C LEU A 137 11.37 1.21 17.54
N ILE A 138 11.34 0.95 16.22
CA ILE A 138 12.30 0.06 15.55
C ILE A 138 13.73 0.54 15.79
N ARG A 139 13.99 1.82 15.54
CA ARG A 139 15.34 2.38 15.68
C ARG A 139 15.93 2.29 17.08
N LYS A 140 15.08 2.34 18.11
CA LYS A 140 15.52 2.35 19.51
C LYS A 140 15.64 0.95 20.09
N GLU A 141 14.74 0.06 19.70
CA GLU A 141 14.53 -1.21 20.40
C GLU A 141 14.80 -2.44 19.53
N PHE A 142 14.77 -2.31 18.19
CA PHE A 142 14.86 -3.45 17.26
C PHE A 142 15.81 -3.18 16.07
N PRO A 143 17.11 -2.95 16.32
CA PRO A 143 18.08 -2.63 15.27
C PRO A 143 18.32 -3.78 14.27
N GLY A 144 17.88 -5.01 14.57
CA GLY A 144 17.92 -6.12 13.62
C GLY A 144 16.87 -6.04 12.51
N LEU A 145 15.88 -5.17 12.64
CA LEU A 145 14.83 -4.95 11.63
C LEU A 145 15.16 -3.77 10.72
N GLN A 146 14.81 -3.89 9.44
CA GLN A 146 15.10 -2.88 8.43
C GLN A 146 13.87 -2.01 8.19
N PRO A 147 13.84 -0.75 8.64
CA PRO A 147 12.68 0.11 8.42
C PRO A 147 12.58 0.54 6.95
N VAL A 148 11.36 0.48 6.40
CA VAL A 148 11.00 0.94 5.06
C VAL A 148 10.00 2.09 5.19
N PHE A 149 10.28 3.22 4.53
CA PHE A 149 9.41 4.40 4.57
C PHE A 149 8.13 4.13 3.77
N GLY A 150 7.05 3.76 4.47
CA GLY A 150 5.80 3.35 3.85
C GLY A 150 5.11 4.46 3.08
N ARG A 151 4.24 4.08 2.15
CA ARG A 151 3.59 5.02 1.23
C ARG A 151 2.78 6.10 1.93
N MET A 152 2.35 5.89 3.18
CA MET A 152 1.62 6.93 3.92
C MET A 152 2.48 8.12 4.37
N MET A 153 3.80 7.96 4.36
CA MET A 153 4.71 8.93 4.98
C MET A 153 5.24 10.00 4.00
N ASN A 154 5.07 9.80 2.69
CA ASN A 154 5.65 10.65 1.63
C ASN A 154 4.90 11.96 1.35
N LYS A 155 3.77 12.21 2.03
CA LYS A 155 2.96 13.44 1.98
C LYS A 155 2.50 13.91 0.59
N MET A 156 2.53 13.05 -0.42
CA MET A 156 2.06 13.40 -1.77
C MET A 156 0.54 13.63 -1.81
N ILE A 157 0.08 14.49 -2.72
CA ILE A 157 -1.35 14.70 -2.97
C ILE A 157 -1.91 13.47 -3.71
N ARG A 158 -3.02 12.92 -3.20
CA ARG A 158 -3.65 11.71 -3.74
C ARG A 158 -5.09 11.89 -4.13
N ASP A 159 -5.57 13.13 -4.24
CA ASP A 159 -6.96 13.37 -4.58
C ASP A 159 -7.17 13.25 -6.12
N PRO A 160 -7.73 12.13 -6.61
CA PRO A 160 -8.00 11.93 -8.04
C PRO A 160 -8.90 13.00 -8.66
N ARG A 161 -9.64 13.77 -7.84
CA ARG A 161 -10.51 14.87 -8.30
C ARG A 161 -9.73 16.10 -8.69
N VAL A 162 -8.65 16.38 -7.95
CA VAL A 162 -7.90 17.63 -8.05
C VAL A 162 -6.64 17.46 -8.88
N THR A 163 -5.95 16.32 -8.78
CA THR A 163 -4.64 16.15 -9.42
C THR A 163 -4.64 16.32 -10.94
N PRO A 164 -5.68 15.92 -11.71
CA PRO A 164 -5.72 16.17 -13.15
C PRO A 164 -5.77 17.65 -13.53
N TYR A 165 -6.26 18.52 -12.64
CA TYR A 165 -6.30 19.97 -12.89
C TYR A 165 -4.89 20.54 -13.12
N TYR A 166 -3.90 20.02 -12.41
CA TYR A 166 -2.51 20.48 -12.51
C TYR A 166 -1.86 20.17 -13.86
N ALA A 167 -2.42 19.24 -14.65
CA ALA A 167 -1.96 18.92 -16.01
C ALA A 167 -2.63 19.80 -17.09
N THR A 168 -3.49 20.75 -16.72
CA THR A 168 -4.21 21.62 -17.67
C THR A 168 -3.48 22.94 -17.89
N SER A 169 -3.78 23.61 -19.01
CA SER A 169 -3.28 24.96 -19.31
C SER A 169 -3.73 26.05 -18.33
N LYS A 170 -4.68 25.74 -17.42
CA LYS A 170 -5.14 26.65 -16.36
C LYS A 170 -4.29 26.57 -15.09
N ALA A 171 -3.46 25.54 -14.96
CA ALA A 171 -2.56 25.39 -13.83
C ALA A 171 -1.35 26.34 -13.96
N PRO A 172 -0.71 26.73 -12.85
CA PRO A 172 0.58 27.41 -12.89
C PRO A 172 1.61 26.58 -13.66
N PRO A 173 2.61 27.21 -14.32
CA PRO A 173 3.60 26.51 -15.14
C PRO A 173 4.28 25.32 -14.45
N ASP A 174 4.56 25.43 -13.14
CA ASP A 174 5.21 24.37 -12.34
C ASP A 174 4.22 23.57 -11.47
N GLY A 175 2.92 23.77 -11.66
CA GLY A 175 1.87 23.17 -10.82
C GLY A 175 1.88 21.65 -10.87
N LEU A 176 2.07 21.06 -12.06
CA LEU A 176 2.17 19.61 -12.21
C LEU A 176 3.42 19.05 -11.52
N LEU A 177 4.56 19.70 -11.71
CA LEU A 177 5.83 19.28 -11.10
C LEU A 177 5.72 19.23 -9.57
N ALA A 178 5.11 20.27 -8.97
CA ALA A 178 4.95 20.36 -7.52
C ALA A 178 4.13 19.20 -6.92
N VAL A 179 3.17 18.64 -7.68
CA VAL A 179 2.32 17.52 -7.22
C VAL A 179 2.84 16.14 -7.61
N GLN A 180 3.87 16.08 -8.47
CA GLN A 180 4.62 14.87 -8.84
C GLN A 180 5.80 14.59 -7.89
N GLN A 181 6.17 15.56 -7.05
CA GLN A 181 7.27 15.48 -6.10
C GLN A 181 6.81 15.11 -4.69
N SER A 182 7.77 14.70 -3.86
CA SER A 182 7.57 14.21 -2.49
C SER A 182 8.47 14.96 -1.52
N SER A 183 8.25 14.80 -0.21
CA SER A 183 9.23 15.24 0.79
C SER A 183 10.63 14.65 0.55
N LEU A 184 10.74 13.51 -0.15
CA LEU A 184 12.03 12.94 -0.57
C LEU A 184 12.77 13.77 -1.62
N SER A 185 12.14 14.74 -2.27
CA SER A 185 12.86 15.68 -3.15
C SER A 185 13.76 16.65 -2.36
N ASN A 186 13.73 16.61 -1.02
CA ASN A 186 14.60 17.38 -0.14
C ASN A 186 15.84 16.55 0.29
N PRO A 187 17.06 16.94 -0.11
CA PRO A 187 18.28 16.19 0.24
C PRO A 187 18.57 16.10 1.74
N ALA A 188 18.18 17.10 2.53
CA ALA A 188 18.33 17.04 3.99
C ALA A 188 17.40 16.01 4.61
N PHE A 189 16.20 15.84 4.03
CA PHE A 189 15.25 14.83 4.47
C PHE A 189 15.70 13.42 4.07
N GLN A 190 16.24 13.25 2.85
CA GLN A 190 16.82 11.97 2.40
C GLN A 190 17.97 11.53 3.33
N ARG A 191 18.94 12.41 3.60
CA ARG A 191 20.04 12.12 4.53
C ARG A 191 19.55 11.74 5.93
N ALA A 192 18.56 12.46 6.46
CA ALA A 192 17.99 12.12 7.76
C ALA A 192 17.38 10.72 7.77
N LEU A 193 16.67 10.31 6.71
CA LEU A 193 16.11 8.95 6.60
C LEU A 193 17.21 7.88 6.52
N LEU A 194 18.27 8.11 5.75
CA LEU A 194 19.43 7.20 5.67
C LEU A 194 20.12 7.04 7.02
N GLU A 195 20.39 8.14 7.74
CA GLU A 195 20.92 8.11 9.12
C GLU A 195 20.01 7.36 10.09
N TRP A 196 18.72 7.26 9.76
CA TRP A 196 17.72 6.54 10.54
C TRP A 196 17.57 5.07 10.12
N GLY A 197 18.42 4.59 9.22
CA GLY A 197 18.44 3.22 8.71
C GLY A 197 17.39 2.96 7.63
N VAL A 198 16.78 4.01 7.07
CA VAL A 198 15.72 3.90 6.08
C VAL A 198 16.29 4.12 4.69
N GLY A 199 16.61 3.01 4.01
CA GLY A 199 17.15 3.02 2.64
C GLY A 199 16.11 2.74 1.54
N ARG A 200 14.86 2.43 1.89
CA ARG A 200 13.79 2.17 0.93
C ARG A 200 12.56 3.02 1.23
N HIS A 201 11.93 3.51 0.15
CA HIS A 201 10.73 4.34 0.23
C HIS A 201 9.65 3.89 -0.73
N GLU A 202 8.41 3.94 -0.27
CA GLU A 202 7.27 3.41 -0.98
C GLU A 202 6.31 4.51 -1.43
N PHE A 203 5.71 4.27 -2.60
CA PHE A 203 4.87 5.21 -3.30
C PHE A 203 3.64 4.54 -3.88
N ASP A 204 2.56 5.29 -3.99
CA ASP A 204 1.44 4.93 -4.86
C ASP A 204 1.81 5.25 -6.31
N ASN A 205 1.26 4.51 -7.28
CA ASN A 205 1.26 4.95 -8.68
C ASN A 205 0.21 6.06 -8.86
N LEU A 206 0.62 7.31 -8.68
CA LEU A 206 -0.31 8.45 -8.64
C LEU A 206 -0.82 8.84 -10.03
N ILE A 207 -2.04 9.39 -10.09
CA ILE A 207 -2.70 9.81 -11.35
C ILE A 207 -1.91 10.91 -12.07
N GLN A 208 -1.30 11.81 -11.32
CA GLN A 208 -0.43 12.85 -11.87
C GLN A 208 0.94 12.33 -12.30
N GLY A 209 1.25 11.05 -12.11
CA GLY A 209 2.58 10.48 -12.29
C GLY A 209 3.51 10.79 -11.11
N LEU A 210 4.72 10.24 -11.17
CA LEU A 210 5.75 10.42 -10.16
C LEU A 210 6.95 11.10 -10.80
N ARG A 211 7.57 12.04 -10.09
CA ARG A 211 8.88 12.59 -10.46
C ARG A 211 9.80 12.53 -9.25
N LEU A 212 10.32 11.32 -9.06
CA LEU A 212 11.20 10.97 -7.95
C LEU A 212 12.65 11.14 -8.38
N GLU A 213 13.40 11.90 -7.61
CA GLU A 213 14.83 12.12 -7.78
C GLU A 213 15.53 11.59 -6.51
N PRO A 214 15.70 10.27 -6.36
CA PRO A 214 16.45 9.73 -5.24
C PRO A 214 17.91 10.13 -5.34
N ASP A 215 18.59 10.19 -4.19
CA ASP A 215 20.01 10.50 -4.03
C ASP A 215 20.98 9.43 -4.57
N GLY A 216 20.45 8.40 -5.24
CA GLY A 216 21.21 7.25 -5.75
C GLY A 216 21.46 6.15 -4.72
N GLU A 217 21.24 6.43 -3.43
CA GLU A 217 21.31 5.43 -2.34
C GLU A 217 19.92 4.87 -1.98
N SER A 218 18.89 5.71 -2.15
CA SER A 218 17.51 5.38 -1.84
C SER A 218 16.87 4.45 -2.87
N ALA A 219 16.40 3.28 -2.42
CA ALA A 219 15.62 2.34 -3.21
C ALA A 219 14.12 2.72 -3.20
N LEU A 220 13.41 2.46 -4.29
CA LEU A 220 12.04 2.91 -4.50
C LEU A 220 11.09 1.76 -4.85
N SER A 221 9.93 1.77 -4.21
CA SER A 221 8.86 0.81 -4.46
C SER A 221 7.56 1.52 -4.86
N VAL A 222 6.85 0.97 -5.84
CA VAL A 222 5.54 1.49 -6.27
C VAL A 222 4.45 0.44 -6.12
N TYR A 223 3.35 0.83 -5.50
CA TYR A 223 2.16 0.00 -5.29
C TYR A 223 1.24 0.03 -6.50
N ILE A 224 0.70 -1.13 -6.85
CA ILE A 224 -0.35 -1.34 -7.86
C ILE A 224 -1.32 -2.42 -7.38
N PRO A 225 -2.58 -2.47 -7.84
CA PRO A 225 -3.22 -1.61 -8.84
C PRO A 225 -4.13 -0.54 -8.22
N TYR A 226 -3.95 -0.22 -6.94
CA TYR A 226 -4.75 0.77 -6.23
C TYR A 226 -3.89 1.87 -5.64
N GLY A 227 -4.40 3.09 -5.71
CA GLY A 227 -3.95 4.21 -4.89
C GLY A 227 -5.00 4.52 -3.84
N TYR A 228 -4.59 5.10 -2.71
CA TYR A 228 -5.55 5.58 -1.71
C TYR A 228 -5.74 7.09 -1.81
N VAL A 229 -6.92 7.59 -1.50
CA VAL A 229 -7.25 9.03 -1.49
C VAL A 229 -6.98 9.61 -0.10
N ALA A 230 -7.57 8.97 0.91
CA ALA A 230 -7.54 9.43 2.29
C ALA A 230 -7.78 8.25 3.23
N THR A 231 -7.21 8.36 4.43
CA THR A 231 -7.38 7.40 5.52
C THR A 231 -7.46 8.15 6.85
N GLY A 232 -8.14 7.57 7.84
CA GLY A 232 -8.30 8.18 9.16
C GLY A 232 -8.60 7.14 10.24
N ARG A 233 -8.65 7.55 11.51
CA ARG A 233 -8.98 6.61 12.61
C ARG A 233 -10.48 6.30 12.69
N VAL A 234 -11.31 7.20 12.20
CA VAL A 234 -12.77 7.03 12.15
C VAL A 234 -13.16 6.17 10.96
N CYS A 235 -13.75 5.01 11.24
CA CYS A 235 -14.12 4.02 10.24
C CYS A 235 -15.64 4.00 10.03
N MET A 236 -16.11 4.29 8.82
CA MET A 236 -17.54 4.23 8.51
C MET A 236 -18.09 2.79 8.56
N PRO A 237 -17.47 1.79 7.89
CA PRO A 237 -17.87 0.39 8.03
C PRO A 237 -17.86 -0.09 9.49
N GLY A 238 -16.81 0.26 10.26
CA GLY A 238 -16.70 -0.10 11.67
C GLY A 238 -17.70 0.60 12.59
N SER A 239 -18.53 1.51 12.07
CA SER A 239 -19.62 2.15 12.80
C SER A 239 -21.00 1.53 12.51
N PHE A 240 -21.06 0.55 11.62
CA PHE A 240 -22.31 -0.11 11.25
C PHE A 240 -22.91 -0.86 12.45
N GLY A 241 -24.23 -0.80 12.57
CA GLY A 241 -24.95 -1.36 13.72
C GLY A 241 -24.80 -0.59 15.05
N LEU A 242 -23.89 0.37 15.16
CA LEU A 242 -23.71 1.12 16.41
C LEU A 242 -24.80 2.18 16.63
N PRO A 243 -25.16 2.49 17.89
CA PRO A 243 -26.00 3.63 18.24
C PRO A 243 -25.44 4.94 17.69
N LYS A 244 -26.31 5.88 17.27
CA LYS A 244 -25.92 7.17 16.66
C LYS A 244 -24.88 7.95 17.49
N ALA A 245 -25.00 7.92 18.81
CA ALA A 245 -24.08 8.61 19.72
C ALA A 245 -22.66 8.03 19.73
N LEU A 246 -22.50 6.78 19.31
CA LEU A 246 -21.20 6.09 19.25
C LEU A 246 -20.60 6.08 17.85
N LYS A 247 -21.40 6.35 16.81
CA LYS A 247 -20.90 6.41 15.43
C LYS A 247 -19.87 7.53 15.26
N PHE A 248 -18.84 7.24 14.46
CA PHE A 248 -17.79 8.17 14.09
C PHE A 248 -16.96 8.71 15.27
N THR A 249 -16.89 7.96 16.37
CA THR A 249 -16.01 8.28 17.51
C THR A 249 -14.69 7.53 17.43
N GLU A 250 -13.69 7.98 18.19
CA GLU A 250 -12.35 7.35 18.20
C GLU A 250 -12.34 6.00 18.93
N TYR A 251 -13.24 5.81 19.89
CA TYR A 251 -13.34 4.63 20.76
C TYR A 251 -14.58 3.80 20.43
N MET A 252 -14.63 3.27 19.21
CA MET A 252 -15.68 2.32 18.82
C MET A 252 -15.21 0.88 19.03
N GLY A 253 -16.08 -0.01 19.50
CA GLY A 253 -15.91 -1.44 19.23
C GLY A 253 -15.85 -1.67 17.71
N CYS A 254 -15.03 -2.61 17.26
CA CYS A 254 -14.91 -3.00 15.84
C CYS A 254 -15.19 -4.49 15.74
N GLN A 255 -16.07 -4.90 14.83
CA GLN A 255 -16.19 -6.32 14.49
C GLN A 255 -15.53 -6.65 13.14
N LYS A 256 -14.68 -5.73 12.65
CA LYS A 256 -13.95 -5.87 11.38
C LYS A 256 -14.91 -6.02 10.19
N GLU A 257 -15.98 -5.24 10.21
CA GLU A 257 -17.03 -5.18 9.19
C GLU A 257 -16.47 -4.96 7.78
N CYS A 258 -15.30 -4.33 7.65
CA CYS A 258 -14.57 -4.16 6.40
C CYS A 258 -14.11 -5.47 5.73
N GLN A 259 -14.11 -6.59 6.45
CA GLN A 259 -13.89 -7.92 5.90
C GLN A 259 -15.09 -8.42 5.09
N SER A 260 -16.29 -7.90 5.36
CA SER A 260 -17.54 -8.28 4.68
C SER A 260 -18.12 -7.18 3.79
N TYR A 261 -17.80 -5.91 4.07
CA TYR A 261 -18.40 -4.78 3.39
C TYR A 261 -17.36 -3.87 2.73
N THR A 262 -17.65 -3.53 1.47
CA THR A 262 -16.96 -2.51 0.68
C THR A 262 -18.00 -1.48 0.23
N LEU A 263 -17.67 -0.20 0.34
CA LEU A 263 -18.54 0.90 -0.06
C LEU A 263 -18.09 1.48 -1.40
N ARG A 264 -19.04 1.73 -2.31
CA ARG A 264 -18.80 2.52 -3.51
C ARG A 264 -19.27 3.95 -3.29
N LEU A 265 -18.40 4.91 -3.58
CA LEU A 265 -18.62 6.33 -3.36
C LEU A 265 -18.61 7.03 -4.72
N ARG A 266 -19.76 7.60 -5.11
CA ARG A 266 -19.90 8.38 -6.34
C ARG A 266 -20.22 9.83 -5.99
N ASN A 267 -19.41 10.76 -6.48
CA ASN A 267 -19.69 12.19 -6.33
C ASN A 267 -20.26 12.77 -7.62
N THR A 268 -21.59 12.84 -7.70
CA THR A 268 -22.31 13.39 -8.86
C THR A 268 -22.24 14.91 -8.96
N GLN A 269 -21.76 15.61 -7.92
CA GLN A 269 -21.70 17.07 -7.84
C GLN A 269 -20.25 17.59 -7.81
N SER A 270 -19.30 16.82 -8.35
CA SER A 270 -17.90 17.29 -8.43
C SER A 270 -17.83 18.61 -9.23
N PRO A 271 -17.20 19.67 -8.69
CA PRO A 271 -16.92 20.89 -9.46
C PRO A 271 -15.83 20.66 -10.52
N PHE A 272 -15.11 19.53 -10.44
CA PHE A 272 -14.10 19.11 -11.40
C PHE A 272 -14.71 18.33 -12.56
N THR A 273 -13.94 18.20 -13.65
CA THR A 273 -14.40 17.59 -14.91
C THR A 273 -14.60 16.07 -14.81
N ASN A 274 -14.14 15.42 -13.74
CA ASN A 274 -14.25 13.99 -13.51
C ASN A 274 -15.44 13.62 -12.61
N ARG A 275 -16.65 13.98 -13.03
CA ARG A 275 -17.90 13.74 -12.29
C ARG A 275 -18.30 12.27 -12.16
N ASP A 276 -17.77 11.42 -13.04
CA ASP A 276 -18.00 9.97 -13.01
C ASP A 276 -16.91 9.21 -12.28
N LEU A 277 -16.04 9.92 -11.53
CA LEU A 277 -15.07 9.26 -10.67
C LEU A 277 -15.79 8.47 -9.58
N GLU A 278 -15.55 7.17 -9.58
CA GLU A 278 -15.98 6.26 -8.54
C GLU A 278 -14.79 5.95 -7.61
N LEU A 279 -15.02 6.12 -6.32
CA LEU A 279 -14.07 5.79 -5.26
C LEU A 279 -14.58 4.58 -4.49
N ILE A 280 -13.67 3.82 -3.92
CA ILE A 280 -14.02 2.63 -3.14
C ILE A 280 -13.55 2.83 -1.71
N GLN A 281 -14.42 2.66 -0.73
CA GLN A 281 -14.02 2.68 0.67
C GLN A 281 -14.06 1.27 1.24
N ARG A 282 -12.90 0.82 1.74
CA ARG A 282 -12.77 -0.41 2.52
C ARG A 282 -12.14 -0.06 3.86
N GLY A 283 -12.87 -0.41 4.93
CA GLY A 283 -12.50 0.02 6.28
C GLY A 283 -12.40 1.54 6.41
N ASN A 284 -11.28 1.99 6.95
CA ASN A 284 -11.03 3.39 7.27
C ASN A 284 -10.37 4.18 6.13
N THR A 285 -10.22 3.57 4.95
CA THR A 285 -9.50 4.15 3.82
C THR A 285 -10.35 4.17 2.55
N ILE A 286 -10.21 5.26 1.80
CA ILE A 286 -10.81 5.45 0.49
C ILE A 286 -9.74 5.23 -0.57
N PHE A 287 -10.08 4.52 -1.64
CA PHE A 287 -9.21 4.08 -2.71
C PHE A 287 -9.76 4.48 -4.08
N TYR A 288 -8.87 4.47 -5.06
CA TYR A 288 -9.18 4.52 -6.48
C TYR A 288 -8.34 3.47 -7.23
N PRO A 289 -8.88 2.88 -8.31
CA PRO A 289 -8.10 2.01 -9.18
C PRO A 289 -7.11 2.79 -10.03
N HIS A 290 -6.00 2.15 -10.36
CA HIS A 290 -5.18 2.60 -11.48
C HIS A 290 -5.87 2.28 -12.80
N THR A 291 -5.78 3.21 -13.75
CA THR A 291 -6.21 2.96 -15.12
C THR A 291 -5.19 2.06 -15.83
N LEU A 292 -5.58 1.50 -16.98
CA LEU A 292 -4.65 0.73 -17.83
C LEU A 292 -3.38 1.53 -18.18
N ALA A 293 -3.54 2.80 -18.60
CA ALA A 293 -2.43 3.66 -18.94
C ALA A 293 -1.48 3.90 -17.76
N MET A 294 -2.02 4.01 -16.54
CA MET A 294 -1.19 4.14 -15.34
C MET A 294 -0.38 2.86 -15.06
N LEU A 295 -0.99 1.69 -15.24
CA LEU A 295 -0.29 0.42 -15.07
C LEU A 295 0.79 0.24 -16.13
N GLU A 296 0.48 0.52 -17.41
CA GLU A 296 1.44 0.48 -18.52
C GLU A 296 2.64 1.40 -18.28
N ALA A 297 2.40 2.65 -17.87
CA ALA A 297 3.46 3.61 -17.57
C ALA A 297 4.42 3.12 -16.47
N VAL A 298 3.91 2.45 -15.43
CA VAL A 298 4.77 1.86 -14.40
C VAL A 298 5.58 0.72 -14.98
N LEU A 299 4.98 -0.19 -15.73
CA LEU A 299 5.64 -1.38 -16.27
C LEU A 299 6.73 -1.02 -17.30
N GLU A 300 6.44 -0.04 -18.16
CA GLU A 300 7.30 0.35 -19.28
C GLU A 300 8.46 1.25 -18.86
N GLY A 301 8.48 1.71 -17.61
CA GLY A 301 9.60 2.52 -17.10
C GLY A 301 9.28 4.01 -16.98
N GLU A 302 8.15 4.44 -17.50
CA GLU A 302 7.82 5.85 -17.75
C GLU A 302 7.48 6.62 -16.47
N SER A 303 6.90 5.97 -15.45
CA SER A 303 6.52 6.64 -14.20
C SER A 303 7.70 7.08 -13.34
N SER A 304 8.87 6.42 -13.47
CA SER A 304 10.18 6.84 -12.95
C SER A 304 11.18 5.70 -13.19
N SER A 305 12.31 6.01 -13.83
CA SER A 305 13.40 5.05 -14.05
C SER A 305 14.05 4.58 -12.75
N ALA A 306 13.86 5.31 -11.65
CA ALA A 306 14.45 5.01 -10.36
C ALA A 306 13.66 3.95 -9.54
N VAL A 307 12.46 3.56 -9.98
CA VAL A 307 11.67 2.52 -9.31
C VAL A 307 12.27 1.14 -9.57
N ASP A 308 12.75 0.48 -8.53
CA ASP A 308 13.36 -0.86 -8.59
C ASP A 308 12.45 -2.00 -8.10
N ARG A 309 11.34 -1.69 -7.43
CA ARG A 309 10.38 -2.70 -6.94
C ARG A 309 8.93 -2.33 -7.27
N ILE A 310 8.18 -3.30 -7.77
CA ILE A 310 6.73 -3.22 -7.90
C ILE A 310 6.09 -4.05 -6.77
N VAL A 311 5.22 -3.43 -5.98
CA VAL A 311 4.42 -4.09 -4.94
C VAL A 311 3.02 -4.30 -5.50
N TYR A 312 2.71 -5.56 -5.83
CA TYR A 312 1.40 -5.95 -6.32
C TYR A 312 0.47 -6.31 -5.16
N GLN A 313 -0.68 -5.64 -5.12
CA GLN A 313 -1.70 -5.80 -4.10
C GLN A 313 -3.01 -6.25 -4.76
N PRO A 314 -3.23 -7.57 -4.93
CA PRO A 314 -4.31 -8.09 -5.78
C PRO A 314 -5.71 -7.71 -5.29
N ASN A 315 -5.87 -7.57 -3.97
CA ASN A 315 -7.13 -7.24 -3.31
C ASN A 315 -7.06 -5.83 -2.72
N LEU A 316 -8.20 -5.16 -2.55
CA LEU A 316 -8.23 -3.89 -1.83
C LEU A 316 -7.64 -4.06 -0.42
N PRO A 317 -6.71 -3.19 0.01
CA PRO A 317 -6.11 -3.27 1.34
C PRO A 317 -7.16 -3.33 2.44
N MET A 318 -6.98 -4.26 3.37
CA MET A 318 -7.62 -4.31 4.68
C MET A 318 -6.53 -4.20 5.72
#